data_AF-A0A951AAM5-F1
#
_entry.id   AF-A0A951AAM5-F1
#
_cell.length_a   1.000
_cell.length_b   1.000
_cell.length_c   1.000
_cell.angle_alpha   90.00
_cell.angle_beta   90.00
_cell.angle_gamma   90.00
#
_symmetry.space_group_name_H-M   'P 1'
#
loop_
_entity.id
_entity.type
_entity.pdbx_description
1 polymer ?
#
loop_
_entity_poly.entity_id
_entity_poly.type
_entity_poly.pdbx_seq_one_letter_code
_entity_poly.pdbx_strand_id
1 'polypeptide(L)' 'MDDNVRIEIEVTPEAASVLKDEARRRSVGRMVSELVGRKSPDEHPLRRILAEIKKEVRADGLTDREIEAELKQHRAERRR' A
#
# COMPACT_ATOMS: atom_id res chain seq x y z
N MET A 1 10.11 -23.12 -0.45
CA MET A 1 9.00 -23.30 -1.41
C MET A 1 8.86 -21.97 -2.11
N ASP A 2 8.72 -21.98 -3.43
CA ASP A 2 8.72 -20.76 -4.24
C ASP A 2 7.37 -20.06 -3.99
N ASP A 3 7.33 -19.09 -3.07
CA ASP A 3 6.11 -18.38 -2.62
C ASP A 3 5.59 -17.39 -3.70
N ASN A 4 5.62 -17.81 -4.96
CA ASN A 4 5.20 -17.00 -6.09
C ASN A 4 3.70 -17.23 -6.34
N VAL A 5 2.91 -16.15 -6.24
CA VAL A 5 1.51 -16.16 -6.64
C VAL A 5 1.42 -15.89 -8.14
N ARG A 6 0.73 -16.77 -8.88
CA ARG A 6 0.49 -16.57 -10.32
C ARG A 6 -0.66 -15.57 -10.50
N ILE A 7 -0.39 -14.49 -11.23
CA ILE A 7 -1.35 -13.46 -11.60
C ILE A 7 -1.41 -13.38 -13.13
N GLU A 8 -2.61 -13.36 -13.69
CA GLU A 8 -2.81 -13.14 -15.12
C GLU A 8 -2.85 -11.63 -15.39
N ILE A 9 -2.05 -11.19 -16.36
CA ILE A 9 -1.95 -9.78 -16.76
C ILE A 9 -2.17 -9.72 -18.27
N GLU A 10 -3.18 -8.98 -18.69
CA GLU A 10 -3.40 -8.70 -20.10
C GLU A 10 -2.27 -7.82 -20.63
N VAL A 11 -1.70 -8.22 -21.77
CA VAL A 11 -0.61 -7.50 -22.44
C VAL A 11 -0.90 -7.42 -23.92
N THR A 12 -0.22 -6.53 -24.63
CA THR A 12 -0.36 -6.45 -26.09
C THR A 12 0.18 -7.72 -26.77
N PRO A 13 -0.28 -8.06 -27.99
CA PRO A 13 0.20 -9.24 -28.72
C PRO A 13 1.73 -9.25 -28.92
N GLU A 14 2.33 -8.08 -29.11
CA GLU A 14 3.78 -7.92 -29.27
C GLU A 14 4.52 -8.30 -27.98
N ALA A 15 4.02 -7.83 -26.84
CA ALA A 15 4.56 -8.19 -25.53
C ALA A 15 4.36 -9.69 -25.24
N ALA A 16 3.20 -10.25 -25.58
CA ALA A 16 2.93 -11.68 -25.42
C ALA A 16 3.93 -12.54 -26.22
N SER A 17 4.27 -12.13 -27.45
CA SER A 17 5.30 -12.78 -28.27
C SER A 17 6.66 -12.81 -27.58
N VAL A 18 7.07 -11.68 -27.00
CA VAL A 18 8.34 -11.51 -26.27
C VAL A 18 8.39 -12.36 -24.98
N LEU A 19 7.26 -12.48 -24.28
CA LEU A 19 7.15 -13.22 -23.01
C LEU A 19 7.05 -14.75 -23.17
N LYS A 20 7.02 -15.27 -24.41
CA LYS A 20 7.15 -16.72 -24.67
C LYS A 20 8.50 -17.25 -24.20
N ASP A 21 9.56 -16.46 -24.36
CA ASP A 21 10.91 -16.77 -23.87
C ASP A 21 10.95 -16.75 -22.34
N GLU A 22 11.46 -17.82 -21.75
CA GLU A 22 11.44 -18.00 -20.30
C GLU A 22 12.38 -17.02 -19.57
N ALA A 23 13.57 -16.78 -20.11
CA ALA A 23 14.53 -15.86 -19.50
C ALA A 23 13.98 -14.43 -19.47
N ARG A 24 13.38 -13.98 -20.58
CA ARG A 24 12.67 -12.70 -20.65
C ARG A 24 11.50 -12.65 -19.69
N ARG A 25 10.67 -13.70 -19.63
CA ARG A 25 9.52 -13.76 -18.71
C ARG A 25 9.95 -13.64 -17.25
N ARG A 26 11.02 -14.33 -16.83
CA ARG A 26 11.57 -14.21 -15.47
C ARG A 26 12.13 -12.80 -15.19
N SER A 27 12.83 -12.21 -16.16
CA SER A 27 13.38 -10.85 -16.03
C SER A 27 12.27 -9.81 -15.85
N VAL A 28 11.22 -9.89 -16.67
CA VAL A 28 10.05 -9.01 -16.57
C VAL A 28 9.31 -9.25 -15.25
N GLY A 29 9.15 -10.52 -14.85
CA GLY A 29 8.56 -10.86 -13.55
C GLY A 29 9.26 -10.16 -12.39
N ARG A 30 10.60 -10.20 -12.34
CA ARG A 30 11.38 -9.49 -11.31
C ARG A 30 11.13 -7.98 -11.32
N MET A 31 11.15 -7.37 -12.51
CA MET A 31 10.90 -5.93 -12.65
C MET A 31 9.50 -5.53 -12.18
N VAL A 32 8.48 -6.31 -12.54
CA VAL A 32 7.09 -6.08 -12.09
C VAL A 32 6.98 -6.28 -10.58
N SER A 33 7.58 -7.34 -10.03
CA SER A 33 7.60 -7.58 -8.58
C SER A 33 8.27 -6.45 -7.80
N GLU A 34 9.38 -5.89 -8.31
CA GLU A 34 10.02 -4.72 -7.69
C GLU A 34 9.15 -3.46 -7.79
N LEU A 35 8.50 -3.23 -8.93
CA LEU A 35 7.64 -2.08 -9.15
C LEU A 35 6.40 -2.11 -8.25
N VAL A 36 5.77 -3.28 -8.13
CA VAL A 36 4.59 -3.50 -7.28
C VAL A 36 5.01 -3.58 -5.80
N GLY A 37 6.11 -4.25 -5.49
CA GLY A 37 6.62 -4.45 -4.13
C GLY A 37 7.10 -3.17 -3.44
N ARG A 38 7.63 -2.18 -4.19
CA ARG A 38 7.98 -0.84 -3.66
C ARG A 38 6.77 -0.06 -3.11
N LYS A 39 5.55 -0.50 -3.39
CA LYS A 39 4.30 0.07 -2.84
C LYS A 39 3.58 -0.94 -1.94
N SER A 40 4.29 -1.70 -1.10
CA SER A 40 3.59 -2.29 0.04
C SER A 40 2.97 -1.14 0.85
N PRO A 41 1.64 -1.07 1.02
CA PRO A 41 1.01 -0.04 1.82
C PRO A 41 1.53 -0.03 3.26
N ASP A 42 2.19 -1.10 3.70
CA ASP A 42 2.71 -1.27 5.05
C ASP A 42 4.14 -0.75 5.23
N GLU A 43 4.84 -0.39 4.15
CA GLU A 43 6.21 0.20 4.19
C GLU A 43 6.23 1.71 3.99
N HIS A 44 5.08 2.38 3.85
CA HIS A 44 5.10 3.83 3.78
C HIS A 44 5.63 4.40 5.11
N PRO A 45 6.74 5.17 5.14
CA PRO A 45 7.37 5.62 6.39
C PRO A 45 6.38 6.35 7.31
N LEU A 46 5.48 7.15 6.72
CA LEU A 46 4.41 7.82 7.45
C LEU A 46 3.39 6.88 8.09
N ARG A 47 3.09 5.72 7.52
CA ARG A 47 2.10 4.79 8.11
C ARG A 47 2.63 4.13 9.38
N ARG A 48 3.92 3.80 9.43
CA ARG A 48 4.57 3.33 10.66
C ARG A 48 4.52 4.39 11.74
N ILE A 49 4.90 5.62 11.41
CA ILE A 49 4.86 6.76 12.33
C ILE A 49 3.42 7.01 12.82
N LEU A 50 2.44 7.00 11.92
CA LEU A 50 1.02 7.17 12.28
C LEU A 50 0.50 6.02 13.14
N ALA A 51 0.97 4.79 12.94
CA ALA A 51 0.60 3.65 13.78
C ALA A 51 1.21 3.75 15.18
N GLU A 52 2.46 4.21 15.30
CA GLU A 52 3.13 4.49 16.58
C GLU A 52 2.38 5.60 17.34
N ILE A 53 2.08 6.73 16.68
CA ILE A 53 1.30 7.83 17.26
C ILE A 53 -0.09 7.36 17.72
N LYS A 54 -0.82 6.60 16.88
CA LYS A 54 -2.14 6.06 17.26
C LYS A 54 -2.08 5.13 18.45
N LYS A 55 -1.00 4.35 18.58
CA LYS A 55 -0.80 3.44 19.70
C LYS A 55 -0.56 4.21 21.01
N GLU A 56 0.26 5.26 20.96
CA GLU A 56 0.50 6.15 22.11
C GLU A 56 -0.78 6.87 22.55
N VAL A 57 -1.51 7.47 21.61
CA VAL A 57 -2.78 8.16 21.89
C VAL A 57 -3.83 7.23 22.50
N ARG A 58 -3.90 5.98 22.04
CA ARG A 58 -4.80 4.96 22.62
C ARG A 58 -4.36 4.52 24.02
N ALA A 59 -3.07 4.55 24.33
CA ALA A 59 -2.57 4.25 25.68
C ALA A 59 -2.98 5.33 26.69
N ASP A 60 -3.16 6.57 26.23
CA ASP A 60 -3.69 7.69 27.02
C ASP A 60 -5.23 7.73 27.11
N GLY A 61 -5.91 6.68 26.61
CA GLY A 61 -7.35 6.50 26.74
C GLY A 61 -8.20 7.26 25.73
N LEU A 62 -7.59 7.96 24.76
CA LEU A 62 -8.31 8.64 23.69
C LEU A 62 -8.92 7.62 22.72
N THR A 63 -10.24 7.61 22.67
CA THR A 63 -11.01 6.74 21.79
C THR A 63 -11.20 7.39 20.41
N ASP A 64 -11.34 6.56 19.37
CA ASP A 64 -11.59 7.04 18.01
C ASP A 64 -12.85 7.94 17.95
N ARG A 65 -13.82 7.74 18.84
CA ARG A 65 -15.04 8.57 18.96
C ARG A 65 -14.76 10.00 19.45
N GLU A 66 -13.84 10.16 20.41
CA GLU A 66 -13.47 11.47 20.94
C GLU A 66 -12.68 12.28 19.91
N ILE A 67 -11.77 11.61 19.21
CA ILE A 67 -11.01 12.18 18.09
C ILE A 67 -11.96 12.65 16.98
N GLU A 68 -12.96 11.84 16.62
CA GLU A 68 -13.95 12.23 15.61
C GLU A 68 -14.84 13.40 16.06
N ALA A 69 -15.21 13.45 17.34
CA ALA A 69 -15.98 14.56 17.90
C ALA A 69 -15.21 15.88 17.82
N GLU A 70 -13.93 15.87 18.21
CA GLU A 70 -13.04 17.03 18.15
C GLU A 70 -12.80 17.49 16.69
N LEU A 71 -12.52 16.55 15.78
CA LEU A 71 -12.35 16.84 14.36
C LEU A 71 -13.61 17.45 13.74
N LYS A 72 -14.79 16.98 14.16
CA LYS A 72 -16.07 17.52 13.69
C LYS A 72 -16.27 18.96 14.17
N GLN A 73 -15.93 19.26 15.42
CA GLN A 73 -15.99 20.61 15.98
C GLN A 73 -15.02 21.56 15.27
N HIS A 74 -13.76 21.16 15.10
CA HIS A 74 -12.76 21.98 14.42
C HIS A 74 -13.13 22.29 12.96
N ARG A 75 -13.71 21.32 12.24
CA ARG A 75 -14.23 21.52 10.88
C ARG A 75 -15.47 22.40 10.81
N ALA A 76 -16.24 22.51 11.89
CA ALA A 76 -17.40 23.39 11.98
C ALA A 76 -16.98 24.84 12.27
N GLU A 77 -15.97 25.03 13.13
CA GLU A 77 -15.38 26.33 13.43
C GLU A 77 -14.68 26.94 12.21
N ARG A 78 -13.96 26.15 11.40
CA ARG A 78 -13.28 26.63 10.17
C ARG A 78 -14.21 26.88 8.97
N ARG A 79 -15.47 26.49 9.06
CA ARG A 79 -16.49 26.75 8.02
C ARG A 79 -17.36 27.96 8.32
N ARG A 80 -17.17 28.60 9.48
CA ARG A 80 -17.70 29.93 9.79
C ARG A 80 -16.68 30.99 9.38
#